data_AF-A0A1T4WIW7-F1
#
_entry.id   AF-A0A1T4WIW7-F1
#
_cell.length_a   1.000
_cell.length_b   1.000
_cell.length_c   1.000
_cell.angle_alpha   90.00
_cell.angle_beta   90.00
_cell.angle_gamma   90.00
#
_symmetry.space_group_name_H-M   'P 1'
#
loop_
_entity.id
_entity.type
_entity.pdbx_description
1 polymer ?
#
loop_
_entity_poly.entity_id
_entity_poly.type
_entity_poly.pdbx_seq_one_letter_code
_entity_poly.pdbx_strand_id
1 'polypeptide(L)'
;MHDSEQEHSGITGCRVTYESTIFYNEANKFSIIVVKTSDPRIPPQACSGRYYGDRMLRFTAVGYELPRTKAVELELDGEWVESKYGYQLQVEQWQEIVPQTADGLLA
;
A
#
# COMPACT_ATOMS: atom_id res chain seq x y z
N MET A 1 -25.41 21.72 13.95
CA MET A 1 -24.38 21.49 12.92
C MET A 1 -23.66 20.25 13.40
N HIS A 2 -23.91 19.10 12.79
CA HIS A 2 -23.27 17.86 13.21
C HIS A 2 -21.86 17.88 12.65
N ASP A 3 -20.86 17.97 13.53
CA ASP A 3 -19.50 17.53 13.23
C ASP A 3 -19.61 16.06 12.80
N SER A 4 -19.59 15.83 11.49
CA SER A 4 -19.29 14.51 10.96
C SER A 4 -17.80 14.32 11.20
N GLU A 5 -17.46 13.80 12.37
CA GLU A 5 -16.18 13.16 12.63
C GLU A 5 -15.96 12.17 11.49
N GLN A 6 -15.17 12.60 10.52
CA GLN A 6 -14.70 11.73 9.46
C GLN A 6 -13.75 10.79 10.19
N GLU A 7 -14.23 9.61 10.57
CA GLU A 7 -13.42 8.60 11.24
C GLU A 7 -12.17 8.41 10.38
N HIS A 8 -11.02 8.87 10.91
CA HIS A 8 -9.72 8.75 10.27
C HIS A 8 -9.45 7.26 10.13
N SER A 9 -9.77 6.69 8.98
CA SER A 9 -9.81 5.24 8.81
C SER A 9 -8.41 4.69 8.52
N GLY A 10 -7.37 5.26 9.13
CA GLY A 10 -5.98 4.89 8.92
C GLY A 10 -5.71 3.41 9.09
N ILE A 11 -4.65 2.94 8.45
CA ILE A 11 -4.16 1.58 8.59
C ILE A 11 -2.71 1.61 9.03
N THR A 12 -2.38 0.76 9.99
CA THR A 12 -1.02 0.54 10.48
C THR A 12 -0.64 -0.93 10.36
N GLY A 13 0.62 -1.19 10.05
CA GLY A 13 1.15 -2.53 9.89
C GLY A 13 0.59 -3.27 8.67
N CYS A 14 0.18 -2.55 7.62
CA CYS A 14 -0.43 -3.19 6.46
C CYS A 14 0.61 -3.89 5.61
N ARG A 15 0.63 -5.23 5.62
CA ARG A 15 1.56 -6.01 4.81
C ARG A 15 1.10 -6.13 3.37
N VAL A 16 1.95 -5.76 2.43
CA VAL A 16 1.63 -5.71 1.02
C VAL A 16 2.81 -6.15 0.15
N THR A 17 2.50 -6.64 -1.05
CA THR A 17 3.48 -6.84 -2.12
C THR A 17 3.27 -5.81 -3.22
N TYR A 18 4.35 -5.22 -3.73
CA TYR A 18 4.31 -4.38 -4.92
C TYR A 18 3.80 -5.17 -6.14
N GLU A 19 2.84 -4.59 -6.89
CA GLU A 19 2.31 -5.20 -8.11
C GLU A 19 2.76 -4.45 -9.36
N SER A 20 2.58 -3.12 -9.39
CA SER A 20 2.92 -2.26 -10.53
C SER A 20 3.09 -0.78 -10.12
N THR A 21 3.71 0.02 -10.99
CA THR A 21 3.84 1.47 -10.82
C THR A 21 2.88 2.18 -11.78
N ILE A 22 2.08 3.11 -11.27
CA ILE A 22 1.24 4.01 -12.08
C ILE A 22 2.04 5.26 -12.47
N PHE A 23 2.77 5.82 -11.52
CA PHE A 23 3.56 7.03 -11.72
C PHE A 23 4.79 7.04 -10.80
N TYR A 24 5.90 7.59 -11.29
CA TYR A 24 7.09 7.86 -10.50
C TYR A 24 7.76 9.14 -10.98
N ASN A 25 8.05 10.04 -10.04
CA ASN A 25 8.82 11.23 -10.28
C ASN A 25 10.24 11.05 -9.71
N GLU A 26 11.24 11.07 -10.58
CA GLU A 26 12.62 10.84 -10.19
C GLU A 26 13.22 11.99 -9.38
N ALA A 27 12.75 13.23 -9.58
CA ALA A 27 13.31 14.43 -8.95
C ALA A 27 12.99 14.50 -7.46
N ASN A 28 11.76 14.16 -7.07
CA ASN A 28 11.32 14.23 -5.67
C ASN A 28 10.94 12.86 -5.08
N LYS A 29 11.13 11.77 -5.84
CA LYS A 29 10.81 10.39 -5.45
C LYS A 29 9.34 10.13 -5.15
N PHE A 30 8.44 11.03 -5.54
CA PHE A 30 7.00 10.81 -5.42
C PHE A 30 6.57 9.66 -6.32
N SER A 31 5.71 8.79 -5.80
CA SER A 31 5.28 7.57 -6.48
C SER A 31 3.82 7.25 -6.21
N ILE A 32 3.20 6.65 -7.22
CA ILE A 32 1.88 6.06 -7.15
C ILE A 32 2.04 4.62 -7.60
N ILE A 33 1.83 3.67 -6.68
CA ILE A 33 2.00 2.24 -6.92
C ILE A 33 0.71 1.49 -6.65
N VAL A 34 0.55 0.35 -7.33
CA VAL A 34 -0.46 -0.65 -6.97
C VAL A 34 0.22 -1.71 -6.12
N VAL A 35 -0.40 -2.01 -4.99
CA VAL A 35 0.04 -3.07 -4.10
C VAL A 35 -1.07 -4.10 -3.94
N LYS A 36 -0.71 -5.31 -3.49
CA LYS A 36 -1.66 -6.36 -3.19
C LYS A 36 -1.48 -6.91 -1.78
N THR A 37 -2.58 -7.32 -1.17
CA THR A 37 -2.61 -7.87 0.19
C THR A 37 -3.75 -8.86 0.37
N SER A 38 -3.63 -9.71 1.39
CA SER A 38 -4.72 -10.53 1.91
C SER A 38 -5.38 -9.92 3.15
N ASP A 39 -4.94 -8.73 3.58
CA ASP A 39 -5.45 -8.05 4.76
C ASP A 39 -6.93 -7.65 4.60
N PRO A 40 -7.85 -8.19 5.42
CA PRO A 40 -9.28 -7.88 5.30
C PRO A 40 -9.65 -6.48 5.83
N ARG A 41 -8.71 -5.76 6.46
CA ARG A 41 -8.92 -4.39 6.97
C ARG A 41 -8.97 -3.35 5.85
N ILE A 42 -8.60 -3.71 4.61
CA ILE A 42 -8.64 -2.79 3.47
C ILE A 42 -10.09 -2.37 3.18
N PRO A 43 -10.38 -1.07 3.13
CA PRO A 43 -11.72 -0.57 2.80
C PRO A 43 -12.19 -1.09 1.44
N PRO A 44 -13.41 -1.66 1.33
CA PRO A 44 -13.91 -2.24 0.09
C PRO A 44 -13.89 -1.28 -1.11
N GLN A 45 -14.05 0.03 -0.86
CA GLN A 45 -14.01 1.08 -1.88
C GLN A 45 -12.60 1.41 -2.42
N ALA A 46 -11.53 1.06 -1.68
CA ALA A 46 -10.16 1.14 -2.16
C ALA A 46 -9.76 -0.07 -3.02
N CYS A 47 -10.48 -1.18 -2.87
CA CYS A 47 -10.22 -2.39 -3.64
C CYS A 47 -10.63 -2.18 -5.09
N SER A 48 -9.69 -2.34 -6.02
CA SER A 48 -10.06 -2.34 -7.44
C SER A 48 -10.92 -3.57 -7.73
N GLY A 49 -12.13 -3.38 -8.27
CA GLY A 49 -13.08 -4.47 -8.58
C GLY A 49 -12.60 -5.47 -9.65
N ARG A 50 -11.35 -5.34 -10.13
CA ARG A 50 -10.70 -6.36 -10.96
C ARG A 50 -10.28 -7.50 -10.03
N TYR A 51 -11.19 -8.44 -9.81
CA TYR A 51 -10.85 -9.72 -9.21
C TYR A 51 -9.89 -10.45 -10.14
N TYR A 52 -8.59 -10.35 -9.86
CA TYR A 52 -7.63 -11.31 -10.36
C TYR A 52 -7.90 -12.63 -9.61
N GLY A 53 -7.79 -13.77 -10.29
CA GLY A 53 -8.16 -15.08 -9.74
C GLY A 53 -7.37 -15.53 -8.50
N ASP A 54 -6.48 -14.68 -7.96
CA ASP A 54 -5.64 -14.91 -6.80
C ASP A 54 -6.30 -14.52 -5.46
N ARG A 55 -7.54 -14.01 -5.46
CA ARG A 55 -8.27 -13.56 -4.26
C ARG A 55 -7.56 -12.46 -3.44
N MET A 56 -6.50 -11.85 -3.99
CA MET A 56 -5.76 -10.79 -3.31
C MET A 56 -6.41 -9.44 -3.57
N LEU A 57 -6.60 -8.66 -2.50
CA LEU A 57 -7.06 -7.29 -2.59
C LEU A 57 -5.97 -6.43 -3.22
N ARG A 58 -6.35 -5.48 -4.05
CA ARG A 58 -5.45 -4.53 -4.71
C ARG A 58 -5.93 -3.12 -4.49
N PHE A 59 -5.04 -2.25 -4.03
CA PHE A 59 -5.32 -0.85 -3.83
C PHE A 59 -4.14 0.02 -4.28
N THR A 60 -4.39 1.31 -4.42
CA THR A 60 -3.36 2.27 -4.80
C THR A 60 -2.74 2.89 -3.56
N ALA A 61 -1.41 2.84 -3.46
CA ALA A 61 -0.63 3.53 -2.45
C ALA A 61 0.11 4.72 -3.08
N VAL A 62 0.04 5.86 -2.41
CA VAL A 62 0.60 7.15 -2.86
C VAL A 62 1.57 7.64 -1.79
N GLY A 63 2.79 7.98 -2.17
CA GLY A 63 3.79 8.41 -1.20
C GLY A 63 5.17 8.64 -1.83
N TYR A 64 6.14 8.90 -0.97
CA TYR A 64 7.52 9.17 -1.36
C TYR A 64 8.39 7.95 -1.13
N GLU A 65 9.32 7.71 -2.05
CA GLU A 65 10.34 6.66 -1.95
C GLU A 65 9.78 5.24 -1.78
N LEU A 66 8.50 5.01 -2.14
CA LEU A 66 7.89 3.70 -2.00
C LEU A 66 8.67 2.66 -2.83
N PRO A 67 8.99 1.49 -2.26
CA PRO A 67 9.69 0.46 -3.00
C PRO A 67 8.87 -0.05 -4.17
N ARG A 68 9.53 -0.15 -5.34
CA ARG A 68 8.92 -0.58 -6.61
C ARG A 68 9.45 -1.95 -7.05
N THR A 69 9.59 -2.87 -6.09
CA THR A 69 10.22 -4.18 -6.29
C THR A 69 9.37 -5.31 -5.72
N LYS A 70 9.38 -6.47 -6.38
CA LYS A 70 8.71 -7.70 -5.92
C LYS A 70 9.59 -8.58 -5.03
N ALA A 71 10.84 -8.16 -4.76
CA ALA A 71 11.81 -8.96 -4.03
C ALA A 71 11.57 -8.99 -2.50
N VAL A 72 10.78 -8.05 -1.99
CA VAL A 72 10.50 -7.84 -0.57
C VAL A 72 9.01 -7.62 -0.35
N GLU A 73 8.53 -7.93 0.84
CA GLU A 73 7.23 -7.48 1.31
C GLU A 73 7.38 -6.10 1.95
N LEU A 74 6.32 -5.30 1.92
CA LEU A 74 6.29 -3.98 2.53
C LEU A 74 5.30 -3.98 3.67
N GLU A 75 5.63 -3.24 4.73
CA GLU A 75 4.66 -2.83 5.72
C GLU A 75 4.37 -1.35 5.54
N LEU A 76 3.09 -0.99 5.40
CA LEU A 76 2.62 0.37 5.15
C LEU A 76 1.77 0.89 6.31
N ASP A 77 2.03 2.15 6.66
CA ASP A 77 1.22 2.95 7.56
C ASP A 77 0.73 4.21 6.83
N GLY A 78 -0.53 4.58 7.03
CA GLY A 78 -1.05 5.83 6.52
C GLY A 78 -2.57 5.94 6.53
N GLU A 79 -3.07 6.96 5.85
CA GLU A 79 -4.46 7.36 5.87
C GLU A 79 -5.14 7.13 4.53
N TRP A 80 -6.40 6.70 4.55
CA TRP A 80 -7.15 6.55 3.31
C TRP A 80 -7.79 7.87 2.90
N VAL A 81 -7.56 8.26 1.65
CA VAL A 81 -8.01 9.53 1.10
C VAL A 81 -8.85 9.28 -0.14
N GLU A 82 -10.03 9.88 -0.18
CA GLU A 82 -10.85 9.93 -1.38
C GLU A 82 -10.37 11.05 -2.31
N SER A 83 -10.06 10.70 -3.55
CA SER A 83 -9.65 11.66 -4.58
C SER A 83 -10.45 11.44 -5.86
N LYS A 84 -10.26 12.33 -6.85
CA LYS A 84 -10.82 12.14 -8.20
C LYS A 84 -10.35 10.85 -8.90
N TYR A 85 -9.32 10.19 -8.37
CA TYR A 85 -8.78 8.93 -8.87
C TYR A 85 -9.24 7.72 -8.03
N GLY A 86 -10.17 7.92 -7.10
CA GLY A 86 -10.71 6.89 -6.22
C GLY A 86 -10.16 6.98 -4.80
N TYR A 87 -10.46 5.95 -4.00
CA TYR A 87 -10.01 5.83 -2.61
C TYR A 87 -8.63 5.18 -2.55
N GLN A 88 -7.64 5.90 -2.02
CA GLN A 88 -6.22 5.55 -2.10
C GLN A 88 -5.58 5.66 -0.71
N LEU A 89 -4.53 4.87 -0.46
CA LEU A 89 -3.74 5.01 0.77
C LEU A 89 -2.69 6.09 0.57
N GLN A 90 -2.78 7.18 1.34
CA GLN A 90 -1.72 8.16 1.49
C GLN A 90 -0.72 7.61 2.52
N VAL A 91 0.40 7.09 2.03
CA VAL A 91 1.43 6.46 2.87
C VAL A 91 2.21 7.53 3.62
N GLU A 92 2.24 7.40 4.94
CA GLU A 92 2.99 8.26 5.84
C GLU A 92 4.33 7.62 6.23
N GLN A 93 4.32 6.31 6.45
CA GLN A 93 5.51 5.53 6.78
C GLN A 93 5.47 4.16 6.10
N TRP A 94 6.65 3.64 5.76
CA TRP A 94 6.79 2.27 5.26
C TRP A 94 8.09 1.64 5.74
N GLN A 95 8.13 0.30 5.73
CA GLN A 95 9.34 -0.48 5.93
C GLN A 95 9.38 -1.70 5.00
N GLU A 96 10.59 -2.08 4.60
CA GLU A 96 10.85 -3.34 3.91
C GLU A 96 10.90 -4.50 4.91
N ILE A 97 10.11 -5.53 4.66
CA ILE A 97 10.19 -6.80 5.36
C ILE A 97 11.12 -7.70 4.55
N VAL A 98 12.36 -7.84 5.04
CA VAL A 98 13.34 -8.76 4.45
C VAL A 98 12.92 -10.21 4.76
N PRO A 99 12.77 -11.08 3.75
CA PRO A 99 12.50 -12.49 4.00
C PRO A 99 13.65 -13.08 4.81
N GLN A 100 13.34 -13.61 6.00
CA GLN A 100 14.31 -14.40 6.75
C GLN A 100 14.40 -15.79 6.11
N THR A 101 15.20 -15.93 5.07
CA THR A 101 15.65 -17.26 4.63
C THR A 101 16.76 -17.73 5.57
N ALA A 102 16.76 -19.02 5.92
CA ALA A 102 17.74 -19.64 6.80
C ALA A 102 19.20 -19.53 6.30
N ASP A 103 19.39 -19.17 5.02
CA ASP A 103 20.70 -19.04 4.37
C ASP A 103 21.47 -17.75 4.74
N GLY A 104 20.87 -16.83 5.50
CA GLY A 104 21.51 -15.58 5.91
C GLY A 104 22.26 -15.59 7.25
N LEU A 105 22.26 -16.71 7.98
CA LEU A 105 22.81 -16.81 9.36
C LEU A 105 24.14 -17.57 9.47
N LEU A 106 24.78 -17.92 8.35
CA LEU A 106 26.09 -18.57 8.33
C LEU A 106 27.09 -17.72 7.53
N ALA A 107 27.62 -16.66 8.16
CA ALA A 107 28.83 -15.98 7.71
C ALA A 107 29.74 -15.72 8.92
#